data_AF-X1F5P1-F1
#
_entry.id   AF-X1F5P1-F1
#
_cell.length_a   1.000
_cell.length_b   1.000
_cell.length_c   1.000
_cell.angle_alpha   90.00
_cell.angle_beta   90.00
_cell.angle_gamma   90.00
#
_symmetry.space_group_name_H-M   'P 1'
#
loop_
_entity.id
_entity.type
_entity.pdbx_description
1 polymer ?
#
loop_
_entity_poly.entity_id
_entity_poly.type
_entity_poly.pdbx_seq_one_letter_code
_entity_poly.pdbx_strand_id
1 'polypeptide(L)'
;KMVEMAEEAGELKPGGTIIECTSGNTGMGLAIVACIRGYKTVFTLADKQSKEKIDALKALGAEVHVCPTNVAPEDPRSYYSVARKIHENTPNSIFVNQYDNPGNTLAHYETTGPEIWQQTEGKITHYAVGVGTGGTVSGVSKYLKEQNKDVFTLGIDSYGSVFKKYKETGIFDEKEIYSYLTEGIGEDILPKNVDFDVIDEFVKVTDKDGAIMTRR
;
A
#
# COMPACT_ATOMS: atom_id res chain seq x y z
N LYS A 1 -7.10 8.63 -7.28
CA LYS A 1 -5.87 8.72 -8.10
C LYS A 1 -5.57 7.50 -8.97
N MET A 2 -5.26 6.32 -8.44
CA MET A 2 -4.89 5.16 -9.30
C MET A 2 -5.95 4.80 -10.36
N VAL A 3 -7.23 4.76 -9.97
CA VAL A 3 -8.35 4.51 -10.90
C VAL A 3 -8.53 5.66 -11.90
N GLU A 4 -8.40 6.91 -11.46
CA GLU A 4 -8.51 8.09 -12.34
C GLU A 4 -7.42 8.09 -13.40
N MET A 5 -6.18 7.76 -13.05
CA MET A 5 -5.09 7.65 -14.02
C MET A 5 -5.37 6.55 -15.05
N ALA A 6 -5.94 5.42 -14.64
CA ALA A 6 -6.31 4.34 -15.55
C ALA A 6 -7.47 4.73 -16.48
N GLU A 7 -8.43 5.52 -16.00
CA GLU A 7 -9.50 6.10 -16.83
C GLU A 7 -8.93 7.10 -17.85
N GLU A 8 -8.09 8.03 -17.41
CA GLU A 8 -7.45 9.05 -18.24
C GLU A 8 -6.56 8.43 -19.33
N ALA A 9 -5.85 7.34 -19.01
CA ALA A 9 -5.06 6.57 -19.95
C ALA A 9 -5.92 5.71 -20.91
N GLY A 10 -7.22 5.59 -20.66
CA GLY A 10 -8.13 4.75 -21.44
C GLY A 10 -7.96 3.24 -21.20
N GLU A 11 -7.21 2.86 -20.18
CA GLU A 11 -6.98 1.46 -19.76
C GLU A 11 -8.21 0.87 -19.09
N LEU A 12 -8.94 1.69 -18.31
CA LEU A 12 -10.20 1.31 -17.68
C LEU A 12 -11.37 2.07 -18.33
N LYS A 13 -12.24 1.35 -19.04
CA LYS A 13 -13.43 1.90 -19.70
C LYS A 13 -14.68 1.64 -18.85
N PRO A 14 -15.77 2.42 -19.04
CA PRO A 14 -17.01 2.23 -18.28
C PRO A 14 -17.48 0.77 -18.19
N GLY A 15 -17.89 0.33 -17.00
CA GLY A 15 -18.29 -1.05 -16.73
C GLY A 15 -17.13 -2.07 -16.65
N GLY A 16 -15.88 -1.60 -16.65
CA GLY A 16 -14.68 -2.43 -16.51
C GLY A 16 -14.48 -3.03 -15.12
N THR A 17 -13.41 -3.80 -14.97
CA THR A 17 -13.10 -4.56 -13.76
C THR A 17 -11.80 -4.09 -13.12
N ILE A 18 -11.86 -3.71 -11.85
CA ILE A 18 -10.71 -3.38 -11.03
C ILE A 18 -10.24 -4.64 -10.30
N ILE A 19 -8.99 -5.01 -10.47
CA ILE A 19 -8.40 -6.22 -9.89
C ILE A 19 -7.24 -5.81 -8.98
N GLU A 20 -7.20 -6.34 -7.75
CA GLU A 20 -6.12 -6.04 -6.82
C GLU A 20 -5.82 -7.20 -5.86
N CYS A 21 -4.53 -7.41 -5.59
CA CYS A 21 -4.06 -8.22 -4.47
C CYS A 21 -3.94 -7.33 -3.22
N THR A 22 -4.76 -7.56 -2.20
CA THR A 22 -4.92 -6.59 -1.10
C THR A 22 -4.90 -7.25 0.27
N SER A 23 -4.23 -6.58 1.21
CA SER A 23 -4.27 -6.88 2.65
C SER A 23 -5.46 -6.24 3.37
N GLY A 24 -6.27 -5.43 2.68
CA GLY A 24 -7.55 -4.92 3.19
C GLY A 24 -7.89 -3.53 2.69
N ASN A 25 -7.21 -2.50 3.22
CA ASN A 25 -7.61 -1.09 3.09
C ASN A 25 -7.68 -0.61 1.64
N THR A 26 -6.69 -0.97 0.82
CA THR A 26 -6.69 -0.61 -0.61
C THR A 26 -7.87 -1.24 -1.34
N GLY A 27 -8.14 -2.52 -1.07
CA GLY A 27 -9.33 -3.21 -1.57
C GLY A 27 -10.63 -2.50 -1.20
N MET A 28 -10.75 -2.06 0.06
CA MET A 28 -11.92 -1.31 0.54
C MET A 28 -12.11 0.01 -0.23
N GLY A 29 -11.04 0.79 -0.38
CA GLY A 29 -11.07 2.05 -1.14
C GLY A 29 -11.45 1.82 -2.60
N LEU A 30 -10.87 0.80 -3.24
CA LEU A 30 -11.19 0.43 -4.62
C LEU A 30 -12.65 -0.05 -4.77
N ALA A 31 -13.16 -0.81 -3.81
CA ALA A 31 -14.56 -1.25 -3.78
C ALA A 31 -15.53 -0.07 -3.73
N ILE A 32 -15.26 0.91 -2.85
CA ILE A 32 -16.09 2.12 -2.74
C ILE A 32 -16.06 2.91 -4.05
N VAL A 33 -14.88 3.11 -4.64
CA VAL A 33 -14.75 3.80 -5.94
C VAL A 33 -15.51 3.04 -7.03
N ALA A 34 -15.42 1.72 -7.06
CA ALA A 34 -16.13 0.88 -8.02
C ALA A 34 -17.65 1.00 -7.90
N CYS A 35 -18.19 1.02 -6.67
CA CYS A 35 -19.62 1.24 -6.42
C CYS A 35 -20.09 2.60 -6.97
N ILE A 36 -19.29 3.65 -6.78
CA ILE A 36 -19.64 5.01 -7.22
C ILE A 36 -19.55 5.15 -8.75
N ARG A 37 -18.53 4.54 -9.37
CA ARG A 37 -18.22 4.71 -10.80
C ARG A 37 -18.76 3.60 -11.70
N GLY A 38 -19.41 2.58 -11.14
CA GLY A 38 -20.01 1.48 -11.90
C GLY A 38 -19.01 0.47 -12.42
N TYR A 39 -17.93 0.22 -11.69
CA TYR A 39 -16.96 -0.84 -11.98
C TYR A 39 -17.27 -2.13 -11.23
N LYS A 40 -16.77 -3.24 -11.77
CA LYS A 40 -16.69 -4.50 -11.05
C LYS A 40 -15.38 -4.54 -10.28
N THR A 41 -15.33 -5.31 -9.19
CA THR A 41 -14.09 -5.52 -8.43
C THR A 41 -13.83 -6.99 -8.20
N VAL A 42 -12.58 -7.40 -8.38
CA VAL A 42 -12.08 -8.72 -8.02
C VAL A 42 -10.87 -8.57 -7.10
N PHE A 43 -10.94 -9.11 -5.90
CA PHE A 43 -9.85 -9.06 -4.93
C PHE A 43 -9.30 -10.45 -4.66
N THR A 44 -7.99 -10.57 -4.69
CA THR A 44 -7.29 -11.76 -4.21
C THR A 44 -6.64 -11.45 -2.87
N LEU A 45 -6.76 -12.40 -1.93
CA LEU A 45 -6.25 -12.22 -0.58
C LEU A 45 -5.81 -13.54 0.03
N ALA A 46 -4.82 -13.46 0.91
CA ALA A 46 -4.29 -14.63 1.60
C ALA A 46 -5.28 -15.15 2.67
N ASP A 47 -5.30 -16.46 2.90
CA ASP A 47 -6.18 -17.13 3.88
C ASP A 47 -5.92 -16.76 5.35
N LYS A 48 -4.82 -16.05 5.65
CA LYS A 48 -4.58 -15.43 6.95
C LYS A 48 -5.40 -14.17 7.23
N GLN A 49 -6.03 -13.57 6.21
CA GLN A 49 -6.80 -12.34 6.38
C GLN A 49 -8.09 -12.58 7.15
N SER A 50 -8.51 -11.58 7.94
CA SER A 50 -9.67 -11.71 8.81
C SER A 50 -10.98 -11.90 8.03
N LYS A 51 -11.91 -12.64 8.63
CA LYS A 51 -13.23 -12.88 8.03
C LYS A 51 -13.99 -11.57 7.84
N GLU A 52 -13.83 -10.62 8.76
CA GLU A 52 -14.48 -9.31 8.73
C GLU A 52 -14.10 -8.53 7.47
N LYS A 53 -12.83 -8.57 7.04
CA LYS A 53 -12.39 -7.93 5.80
C LYS A 53 -12.99 -8.59 4.57
N ILE A 54 -13.02 -9.93 4.53
CA ILE A 54 -13.59 -10.69 3.42
C ILE A 54 -15.08 -10.37 3.28
N ASP A 55 -15.81 -10.39 4.39
CA ASP A 55 -17.24 -10.11 4.40
C ASP A 55 -17.53 -8.66 4.03
N ALA A 56 -16.72 -7.70 4.47
CA ALA A 56 -16.87 -6.30 4.11
C ALA A 56 -16.66 -6.05 2.61
N LEU A 57 -15.65 -6.67 1.98
CA LEU A 57 -15.43 -6.58 0.53
C LEU A 57 -16.60 -7.19 -0.24
N LYS A 58 -17.09 -8.36 0.17
CA LYS A 58 -18.25 -9.01 -0.45
C LYS A 58 -19.52 -8.18 -0.30
N ALA A 59 -19.71 -7.52 0.84
CA ALA A 59 -20.86 -6.64 1.08
C ALA A 59 -20.88 -5.43 0.12
N LEU A 60 -19.71 -4.99 -0.36
CA LEU A 60 -19.58 -3.96 -1.39
C LEU A 60 -19.69 -4.50 -2.82
N GLY A 61 -20.08 -5.77 -2.99
CA GLY A 61 -20.27 -6.39 -4.30
C GLY A 61 -18.99 -6.88 -4.96
N ALA A 62 -17.88 -6.99 -4.22
CA ALA A 62 -16.64 -7.52 -4.76
C ALA A 62 -16.65 -9.06 -4.87
N GLU A 63 -16.10 -9.56 -5.97
CA GLU A 63 -15.67 -10.95 -6.09
C GLU A 63 -14.37 -11.14 -5.29
N VAL A 64 -14.31 -12.18 -4.45
CA VAL A 64 -13.17 -12.39 -3.55
C VAL A 64 -12.62 -13.80 -3.70
N HIS A 65 -11.34 -13.91 -4.03
CA HIS A 65 -10.58 -15.16 -4.12
C HIS A 65 -9.64 -15.27 -2.92
N VAL A 66 -9.83 -16.32 -2.12
CA VAL A 66 -8.96 -16.64 -0.99
C VAL A 66 -7.86 -17.60 -1.46
N CYS A 67 -6.61 -17.24 -1.25
CA CYS A 67 -5.43 -17.95 -1.71
C CYS A 67 -4.58 -18.44 -0.53
N PRO A 68 -3.84 -19.54 -0.66
CA PRO A 68 -2.97 -20.04 0.41
C PRO A 68 -1.88 -19.02 0.78
N THR A 69 -1.67 -18.77 2.07
CA THR A 69 -0.60 -17.89 2.56
C THR A 69 0.80 -18.50 2.40
N ASN A 70 0.92 -19.82 2.48
CA ASN A 70 2.20 -20.54 2.61
C ASN A 70 2.85 -20.92 1.26
N VAL A 71 2.74 -20.06 0.26
CA VAL A 71 3.35 -20.26 -1.07
C VAL A 71 4.18 -19.04 -1.47
N ALA A 72 5.23 -19.25 -2.27
CA ALA A 72 6.05 -18.16 -2.79
C ALA A 72 5.23 -17.22 -3.69
N PRO A 73 5.63 -15.94 -3.84
CA PRO A 73 4.93 -14.99 -4.72
C PRO A 73 4.76 -15.46 -6.17
N GLU A 74 5.68 -16.27 -6.69
CA GLU A 74 5.67 -16.84 -8.05
C GLU A 74 4.80 -18.09 -8.18
N ASP A 75 4.37 -18.71 -7.08
CA ASP A 75 3.48 -19.88 -7.13
C ASP A 75 2.17 -19.49 -7.83
N PRO A 76 1.65 -20.32 -8.75
CA PRO A 76 0.40 -20.02 -9.46
C PRO A 76 -0.82 -19.88 -8.54
N ARG A 77 -0.74 -20.37 -7.30
CA ARG A 77 -1.78 -20.25 -6.27
C ARG A 77 -1.59 -19.02 -5.40
N SER A 78 -0.46 -18.31 -5.50
CA SER A 78 -0.25 -17.08 -4.75
C SER A 78 -1.32 -16.05 -5.14
N TYR A 79 -1.77 -15.26 -4.19
CA TYR A 79 -2.77 -14.22 -4.45
C TYR A 79 -2.30 -13.21 -5.51
N TYR A 80 -0.99 -12.97 -5.64
CA TYR A 80 -0.39 -12.19 -6.73
C TYR A 80 -0.60 -12.84 -8.11
N SER A 81 -0.24 -14.12 -8.25
CA SER A 81 -0.35 -14.85 -9.51
C SER A 81 -1.81 -15.05 -9.92
N VAL A 82 -2.69 -15.30 -8.96
CA VAL A 82 -4.14 -15.38 -9.20
C VAL A 82 -4.68 -14.05 -9.71
N ALA A 83 -4.31 -12.92 -9.10
CA ALA A 83 -4.75 -11.59 -9.57
C ALA A 83 -4.28 -11.29 -10.99
N ARG A 84 -3.00 -11.54 -11.29
CA ARG A 84 -2.45 -11.39 -12.66
C ARG A 84 -3.18 -12.25 -13.66
N LYS A 85 -3.41 -13.53 -13.35
CA LYS A 85 -4.14 -14.45 -14.23
C LYS A 85 -5.59 -14.02 -14.46
N ILE A 86 -6.29 -13.53 -13.44
CA ILE A 86 -7.65 -13.01 -13.60
C ILE A 86 -7.63 -11.79 -14.53
N HIS A 87 -6.66 -10.87 -14.36
CA HIS A 87 -6.51 -9.70 -15.22
C HIS A 87 -6.25 -10.08 -16.69
N GLU A 88 -5.31 -10.99 -16.95
CA GLU A 88 -5.00 -11.49 -18.31
C GLU A 88 -6.22 -12.10 -19.02
N ASN A 89 -7.15 -12.69 -18.27
CA ASN A 89 -8.35 -13.34 -18.80
C ASN A 89 -9.61 -12.46 -18.71
N THR A 90 -9.50 -11.22 -18.22
CA THR A 90 -10.64 -10.31 -18.04
C THR A 90 -10.48 -9.10 -18.96
N PRO A 91 -11.20 -9.03 -20.09
CA PRO A 91 -11.21 -7.85 -20.94
C PRO A 91 -11.69 -6.61 -20.18
N ASN A 92 -11.18 -5.43 -20.57
CA ASN A 92 -11.51 -4.16 -19.91
C ASN A 92 -11.30 -4.22 -18.39
N SER A 93 -10.13 -4.69 -17.98
CA SER A 93 -9.74 -4.73 -16.58
C SER A 93 -8.40 -4.05 -16.36
N ILE A 94 -8.16 -3.64 -15.12
CA ILE A 94 -6.85 -3.19 -14.67
C ILE A 94 -6.42 -4.02 -13.47
N PHE A 95 -5.12 -4.31 -13.40
CA PHE A 95 -4.48 -4.76 -12.17
C PHE A 95 -3.83 -3.54 -11.51
N VAL A 96 -4.38 -3.08 -10.38
CA VAL A 96 -4.03 -1.76 -9.81
C VAL A 96 -2.58 -1.71 -9.35
N ASN A 97 -2.08 -2.78 -8.73
CA ASN A 97 -0.70 -2.96 -8.30
C ASN A 97 -0.20 -1.81 -7.41
N GLN A 98 -0.79 -1.65 -6.22
CA GLN A 98 -0.49 -0.52 -5.32
C GLN A 98 1.00 -0.37 -4.94
N TYR A 99 1.80 -1.43 -5.07
CA TYR A 99 3.22 -1.44 -4.73
C TYR A 99 4.06 -0.62 -5.71
N ASP A 100 3.71 -0.68 -7.00
CA ASP A 100 4.49 -0.04 -8.07
C ASP A 100 3.70 1.01 -8.86
N ASN A 101 2.40 1.17 -8.59
CA ASN A 101 1.57 2.16 -9.27
C ASN A 101 1.93 3.58 -8.78
N PRO A 102 2.40 4.48 -9.67
CA PRO A 102 2.80 5.84 -9.28
C PRO A 102 1.63 6.67 -8.74
N GLY A 103 0.39 6.31 -9.08
CA GLY A 103 -0.81 6.95 -8.56
C GLY A 103 -0.97 6.83 -7.04
N ASN A 104 -0.32 5.85 -6.40
CA ASN A 104 -0.26 5.73 -4.95
C ASN A 104 0.54 6.89 -4.33
N THR A 105 1.81 7.02 -4.73
CA THR A 105 2.70 8.11 -4.29
C THR A 105 2.16 9.48 -4.69
N LEU A 106 1.66 9.61 -5.92
CA LEU A 106 1.17 10.87 -6.46
C LEU A 106 -0.06 11.40 -5.71
N ALA A 107 -0.96 10.51 -5.25
CA ALA A 107 -2.09 10.94 -4.42
C ALA A 107 -1.63 11.72 -3.19
N HIS A 108 -0.62 11.20 -2.49
CA HIS A 108 -0.11 11.82 -1.27
C HIS A 108 0.73 13.07 -1.54
N TYR A 109 1.45 13.12 -2.65
CA TYR A 109 2.17 14.32 -3.09
C TYR A 109 1.23 15.47 -3.47
N GLU A 110 0.12 15.18 -4.16
CA GLU A 110 -0.83 16.18 -4.65
C GLU A 110 -1.82 16.65 -3.57
N THR A 111 -2.09 15.84 -2.54
CA THR A 111 -3.10 16.17 -1.51
C THR A 111 -2.53 16.15 -0.09
N THR A 112 -2.15 14.98 0.41
CA THR A 112 -1.79 14.79 1.83
C THR A 112 -0.61 15.68 2.27
N GLY A 113 0.43 15.79 1.45
CA GLY A 113 1.57 16.67 1.71
C GLY A 113 1.17 18.16 1.80
N PRO A 114 0.50 18.72 0.78
CA PRO A 114 -0.06 20.07 0.82
C PRO A 114 -0.96 20.34 2.02
N GLU A 115 -1.85 19.39 2.34
CA GLU A 115 -2.77 19.49 3.49
C GLU A 115 -1.98 19.63 4.81
N ILE A 116 -1.00 18.76 5.05
CA ILE A 116 -0.14 18.82 6.25
C ILE A 116 0.62 20.15 6.31
N TRP A 117 1.22 20.59 5.20
CA TRP A 117 1.97 21.85 5.16
C TRP A 117 1.09 23.06 5.49
N GLN A 118 -0.10 23.12 4.89
CA GLN A 118 -1.06 24.21 5.13
C GLN A 118 -1.58 24.19 6.56
N GLN A 119 -1.99 23.01 7.06
CA GLN A 119 -2.53 22.86 8.41
C GLN A 119 -1.51 23.15 9.51
N THR A 120 -0.23 22.95 9.23
CA THR A 120 0.86 23.30 10.15
C THR A 120 1.39 24.72 9.95
N GLU A 121 0.81 25.49 9.01
CA GLU A 121 1.29 26.83 8.62
C GLU A 121 2.79 26.83 8.27
N GLY A 122 3.29 25.75 7.67
CA GLY A 122 4.71 25.56 7.35
C GLY A 122 5.64 25.37 8.55
N LYS A 123 5.11 25.08 9.75
CA LYS A 123 5.90 24.92 10.98
C LYS A 123 6.31 23.48 11.28
N ILE A 124 5.88 22.51 10.47
CA ILE A 124 6.29 21.11 10.63
C ILE A 124 7.81 20.98 10.55
N THR A 125 8.38 20.23 11.49
CA THR A 125 9.82 19.93 11.53
C THR A 125 10.11 18.44 11.37
N HIS A 126 9.18 17.59 11.81
CA HIS A 126 9.30 16.14 11.74
C HIS A 126 7.99 15.54 11.23
N TYR A 127 8.10 14.58 10.31
CA TYR A 127 7.01 13.79 9.79
C TYR A 127 7.30 12.32 10.05
N ALA A 128 6.49 11.68 10.88
CA ALA A 128 6.64 10.26 11.22
C ALA A 128 5.45 9.46 10.68
N VAL A 129 5.71 8.36 9.96
CA VAL A 129 4.65 7.57 9.31
C VAL A 129 5.03 6.09 9.19
N GLY A 130 4.05 5.21 9.37
CA GLY A 130 4.18 3.79 9.07
C GLY A 130 4.40 3.52 7.58
N VAL A 131 5.34 2.64 7.24
CA VAL A 131 5.70 2.36 5.85
C VAL A 131 5.24 0.96 5.46
N GLY A 132 4.29 0.88 4.52
CA GLY A 132 3.90 -0.35 3.83
C GLY A 132 4.32 -0.29 2.36
N THR A 133 3.38 0.03 1.47
CA THR A 133 3.65 0.19 0.02
C THR A 133 4.62 1.31 -0.33
N GLY A 134 4.86 2.26 0.58
CA GLY A 134 5.74 3.42 0.36
C GLY A 134 5.05 4.68 -0.12
N GLY A 135 3.85 4.61 -0.70
CA GLY A 135 3.21 5.77 -1.33
C GLY A 135 3.01 6.96 -0.40
N THR A 136 2.54 6.72 0.83
CA THR A 136 2.32 7.78 1.83
C THR A 136 3.61 8.45 2.27
N VAL A 137 4.63 7.67 2.63
CA VAL A 137 5.90 8.23 3.11
C VAL A 137 6.60 8.98 1.99
N SER A 138 6.67 8.42 0.78
CA SER A 138 7.37 9.01 -0.35
C SER A 138 6.67 10.28 -0.86
N GLY A 139 5.35 10.23 -1.05
CA GLY A 139 4.58 11.35 -1.60
C GLY A 139 4.56 12.55 -0.67
N VAL A 140 4.26 12.34 0.61
CA VAL A 140 4.25 13.42 1.61
C VAL A 140 5.66 13.98 1.81
N SER A 141 6.66 13.12 2.00
CA SER A 141 8.02 13.59 2.30
C SER A 141 8.63 14.37 1.14
N LYS A 142 8.41 13.92 -0.09
CA LYS A 142 8.85 14.65 -1.27
C LYS A 142 8.25 16.06 -1.30
N TYR A 143 6.94 16.18 -1.12
CA TYR A 143 6.28 17.48 -1.08
C TYR A 143 6.82 18.36 0.06
N LEU A 144 6.89 17.83 1.29
CA LEU A 144 7.35 18.59 2.45
C LEU A 144 8.80 19.07 2.29
N LYS A 145 9.70 18.22 1.76
CA LYS A 145 11.10 18.57 1.52
C LYS A 145 11.28 19.59 0.39
N GLU A 146 10.37 19.63 -0.60
CA GLU A 146 10.33 20.70 -1.60
C GLU A 146 9.92 22.04 -0.98
N GLN A 147 9.06 22.06 0.05
CA GLN A 147 8.70 23.28 0.78
C GLN A 147 9.79 23.71 1.77
N ASN A 148 10.35 22.74 2.50
CA ASN A 148 11.45 22.93 3.43
C ASN A 148 12.29 21.65 3.52
N LYS A 149 13.49 21.70 2.93
CA LYS A 149 14.46 20.58 2.92
C LYS A 149 14.88 20.09 4.31
N ASP A 150 14.69 20.91 5.36
CA ASP A 150 15.09 20.59 6.72
C ASP A 150 14.01 19.77 7.48
N VAL A 151 12.85 19.51 6.86
CA VAL A 151 11.85 18.60 7.43
C VAL A 151 12.43 17.19 7.49
N PHE A 152 12.43 16.61 8.69
CA PHE A 152 12.90 15.26 8.96
C PHE A 152 11.78 14.23 8.78
N THR A 153 11.97 13.24 7.93
CA THR A 153 11.07 12.13 7.69
C THR A 153 11.56 10.89 8.43
N LEU A 154 10.73 10.41 9.36
CA LEU A 154 10.90 9.16 10.09
C LEU A 154 9.96 8.08 9.54
N GLY A 155 10.52 7.06 8.91
CA GLY A 155 9.79 5.84 8.55
C GLY A 155 9.63 4.92 9.76
N ILE A 156 8.42 4.45 10.01
CA ILE A 156 8.13 3.44 11.04
C ILE A 156 8.00 2.08 10.33
N ASP A 157 8.91 1.18 10.65
CA ASP A 157 9.03 -0.16 10.10
C ASP A 157 8.68 -1.22 11.16
N SER A 158 8.27 -2.41 10.72
CA SER A 158 7.98 -3.54 11.61
C SER A 158 9.19 -4.45 11.75
N TYR A 159 9.38 -5.00 12.95
CA TYR A 159 10.20 -6.20 13.10
C TYR A 159 9.62 -7.33 12.23
N GLY A 160 10.45 -7.91 11.36
CA GLY A 160 9.99 -8.84 10.30
C GLY A 160 9.99 -8.24 8.90
N SER A 161 10.27 -6.94 8.75
CA SER A 161 10.42 -6.26 7.44
C SER A 161 11.87 -5.89 7.11
N VAL A 162 12.13 -5.71 5.81
CA VAL A 162 13.44 -5.40 5.22
C VAL A 162 13.79 -3.90 5.17
N PHE A 163 12.83 -2.98 5.35
CA PHE A 163 13.02 -1.57 4.99
C PHE A 163 14.14 -0.86 5.77
N LYS A 164 14.14 -0.97 7.10
CA LYS A 164 15.16 -0.27 7.91
C LYS A 164 16.58 -0.70 7.53
N LYS A 165 16.82 -2.01 7.44
CA LYS A 165 18.15 -2.53 7.10
C LYS A 165 18.58 -2.12 5.71
N TYR A 166 17.64 -2.17 4.75
CA TYR A 166 17.92 -1.73 3.40
C TYR A 166 18.28 -0.24 3.35
N LYS A 167 17.56 0.64 4.06
CA LYS A 167 17.91 2.07 4.17
C LYS A 167 19.30 2.30 4.74
N GLU A 168 19.67 1.55 5.79
CA GLU A 168 20.94 1.76 6.50
C GLU A 168 22.15 1.18 5.76
N THR A 169 21.96 0.12 4.97
CA THR A 169 23.07 -0.68 4.43
C THR A 169 23.06 -0.86 2.91
N GLY A 170 21.93 -0.61 2.25
CA GLY A 170 21.69 -0.97 0.85
C GLY A 170 21.55 -2.47 0.59
N ILE A 171 21.53 -3.31 1.64
CA ILE A 171 21.47 -4.76 1.53
C ILE A 171 20.03 -5.23 1.77
N PHE A 172 19.47 -5.91 0.79
CA PHE A 172 18.25 -6.71 0.97
C PHE A 172 18.64 -8.01 1.69
N ASP A 173 18.14 -8.21 2.92
CA ASP A 173 18.45 -9.39 3.71
C ASP A 173 17.19 -10.17 4.05
N GLU A 174 17.04 -11.34 3.43
CA GLU A 174 15.94 -12.27 3.68
C GLU A 174 15.87 -12.74 5.14
N LYS A 175 16.96 -12.66 5.90
CA LYS A 175 16.96 -13.01 7.33
C LYS A 175 16.17 -12.03 8.20
N GLU A 176 15.86 -10.84 7.70
CA GLU A 176 14.97 -9.90 8.38
C GLU A 176 13.50 -10.33 8.27
N ILE A 177 13.17 -11.24 7.35
CA ILE A 177 11.79 -11.60 7.01
C ILE A 177 11.28 -12.67 7.97
N TYR A 178 10.27 -12.32 8.77
CA TYR A 178 9.51 -13.25 9.58
C TYR A 178 8.13 -12.67 9.90
N SER A 179 7.19 -13.52 10.31
CA SER A 179 5.81 -13.11 10.56
C SER A 179 5.67 -12.22 11.81
N TYR A 180 4.76 -11.24 11.71
CA TYR A 180 4.33 -10.35 12.80
C TYR A 180 2.80 -10.14 12.71
N LEU A 181 2.19 -9.58 13.76
CA LEU A 181 0.74 -9.42 13.89
C LEU A 181 0.24 -8.06 13.37
N THR A 182 1.05 -7.02 13.44
CA THR A 182 0.67 -5.68 12.97
C THR A 182 0.37 -5.70 11.48
N GLU A 183 -0.76 -5.10 11.08
CA GLU A 183 -1.21 -5.12 9.70
C GLU A 183 -0.92 -3.78 9.00
N GLY A 184 -0.52 -3.85 7.72
CA GLY A 184 -0.42 -2.68 6.83
C GLY A 184 0.90 -1.91 6.84
N ILE A 185 1.85 -2.25 7.71
CA ILE A 185 3.20 -1.69 7.74
C ILE A 185 4.26 -2.81 7.74
N GLY A 186 5.43 -2.52 7.20
CA GLY A 186 6.47 -3.48 6.87
C GLY A 186 6.12 -4.31 5.64
N GLU A 187 7.15 -4.67 4.87
CA GLU A 187 7.07 -5.65 3.78
C GLU A 187 8.29 -6.57 3.70
N ASP A 188 8.12 -7.68 2.99
CA ASP A 188 9.15 -8.67 2.62
C ASP A 188 9.78 -8.43 1.23
N ILE A 189 9.34 -7.36 0.55
CA ILE A 189 9.83 -6.89 -0.76
C ILE A 189 10.24 -5.42 -0.70
N LEU A 190 10.80 -4.89 -1.79
CA LEU A 190 11.09 -3.47 -1.97
C LEU A 190 10.17 -2.87 -3.06
N PRO A 191 9.00 -2.33 -2.69
CA PRO A 191 8.09 -1.69 -3.64
C PRO A 191 8.75 -0.50 -4.32
N LYS A 192 8.46 -0.26 -5.61
CA LYS A 192 9.00 0.92 -6.32
C LYS A 192 8.49 2.24 -5.76
N ASN A 193 7.36 2.23 -5.05
CA ASN A 193 6.82 3.40 -4.39
C ASN A 193 7.60 3.80 -3.12
N VAL A 194 8.50 2.97 -2.58
CA VAL A 194 9.36 3.36 -1.45
C VAL A 194 10.57 4.12 -2.00
N ASP A 195 10.51 5.44 -1.98
CA ASP A 195 11.63 6.32 -2.27
C ASP A 195 12.47 6.47 -1.00
N PHE A 196 13.54 5.69 -0.91
CA PHE A 196 14.42 5.71 0.26
C PHE A 196 15.17 7.04 0.41
N ASP A 197 15.34 7.83 -0.66
CA ASP A 197 16.13 9.07 -0.60
C ASP A 197 15.40 10.19 0.14
N VAL A 198 14.06 10.16 0.17
CA VAL A 198 13.24 11.14 0.92
C VAL A 198 12.96 10.74 2.37
N ILE A 199 13.43 9.57 2.81
CA ILE A 199 13.28 9.09 4.19
C ILE A 199 14.61 9.30 4.90
N ASP A 200 14.65 10.06 6.00
CA ASP A 200 15.91 10.33 6.70
C ASP A 200 16.33 9.15 7.57
N GLU A 201 15.38 8.57 8.32
CA GLU A 201 15.64 7.44 9.22
C GLU A 201 14.47 6.46 9.24
N PHE A 202 14.76 5.20 9.55
CA PHE A 202 13.77 4.21 9.93
C PHE A 202 13.93 3.77 11.38
N VAL A 203 12.82 3.65 12.10
CA VAL A 203 12.76 2.96 13.40
C VAL A 203 11.93 1.69 13.28
N LYS A 204 12.37 0.62 13.95
CA LYS A 204 11.59 -0.62 14.05
C LYS A 204 10.74 -0.62 15.32
N VAL A 205 9.49 -1.02 15.19
CA VAL A 205 8.53 -1.16 16.31
C VAL A 205 8.04 -2.60 16.44
N THR A 206 7.72 -2.99 17.67
CA THR A 206 7.15 -4.31 17.96
C THR A 206 5.62 -4.28 17.89
N ASP A 207 5.00 -5.45 17.65
CA ASP A 207 3.54 -5.60 17.73
C ASP A 207 2.98 -5.13 19.07
N LYS A 208 3.72 -5.37 20.15
CA LYS A 208 3.34 -4.96 21.51
C LYS A 208 3.28 -3.44 21.63
N ASP A 209 4.28 -2.73 21.10
CA ASP A 209 4.33 -1.26 21.17
C ASP A 209 3.17 -0.65 20.38
N GLY A 210 2.91 -1.15 19.16
CA GLY A 210 1.79 -0.74 18.33
C GLY A 210 0.44 -0.97 19.01
N ALA A 211 0.24 -2.17 19.58
CA ALA A 211 -1.02 -2.53 20.25
C ALA A 211 -1.26 -1.72 21.55
N ILE A 212 -0.22 -1.48 22.34
CA ILE A 212 -0.34 -0.68 23.58
C ILE A 212 -0.66 0.76 23.25
N MET A 213 0.06 1.38 22.30
CA MET A 213 -0.15 2.78 21.95
C MET A 213 -1.55 3.01 21.36
N THR A 214 -2.03 2.11 20.51
CA THR A 214 -3.36 2.19 19.90
C THR A 214 -4.49 2.19 20.94
N ARG A 215 -4.27 1.59 22.12
CA ARG A 215 -5.29 1.51 23.19
C ARG A 215 -5.24 2.66 24.20
N ARG A 216 -4.24 3.53 24.16
CA ARG A 216 -4.09 4.66 25.09
C ARG A 216 -4.97 5.84 24.69
#